data_AF-A0A5C7PQM4-F1
#
_entry.id   AF-A0A5C7PQM4-F1
#
_cell.length_a   1.000
_cell.length_b   1.000
_cell.length_c   1.000
_cell.angle_alpha   90.00
_cell.angle_beta   90.00
_cell.angle_gamma   90.00
#
_symmetry.space_group_name_H-M   'P 1'
#
loop_
_entity.id
_entity.type
_entity.pdbx_description
1 polymer ?
#
loop_
_entity_poly.entity_id
_entity_poly.type
_entity_poly.pdbx_seq_one_letter_code
_entity_poly.pdbx_strand_id
1 'polypeptide(L)'
;QKPVEQLAAEQPAHYDIVTCLEMLEHVPSPASIIRACADLAKPGANLFFSTINRNPKAYAFAIVGAEYLLKLLPKGTHEYGKFIRPAELASWIRSAGLILENTTGMTYNPLIKKYSLSSNDISVNYIVHARKPS
;
A
#
# COMPACT_ATOMS: atom_id res chain seq x y z
N GLN A 1 -18.70 9.62 -4.93
CA GLN A 1 -17.68 8.61 -5.25
C GLN A 1 -18.26 7.23 -4.96
N LYS A 2 -17.85 6.21 -5.72
CA LYS A 2 -18.37 4.85 -5.61
C LYS A 2 -17.35 3.95 -4.90
N PRO A 3 -17.74 3.08 -3.94
CA PRO A 3 -16.84 2.10 -3.33
C PRO A 3 -16.27 1.12 -4.35
N VAL A 4 -15.03 0.69 -4.16
CA VAL A 4 -14.35 -0.23 -5.09
C VAL A 4 -15.02 -1.61 -5.14
N GLU A 5 -15.60 -2.07 -4.02
CA GLU A 5 -16.36 -3.32 -3.97
C GLU A 5 -17.58 -3.27 -4.89
N GLN A 6 -18.27 -2.14 -4.94
CA GLN A 6 -19.39 -1.95 -5.84
C GLN A 6 -18.91 -1.82 -7.31
N LEU A 7 -17.73 -1.26 -7.54
CA LEU A 7 -17.13 -1.23 -8.88
C LEU A 7 -16.76 -2.64 -9.35
N ALA A 8 -16.19 -3.46 -8.47
CA ALA A 8 -15.83 -4.85 -8.75
C ALA A 8 -17.05 -5.70 -9.14
N ALA A 9 -18.19 -5.49 -8.48
CA ALA A 9 -19.43 -6.18 -8.82
C ALA A 9 -20.00 -5.77 -10.20
N GLU A 10 -19.87 -4.49 -10.58
CA GLU A 10 -20.40 -3.99 -11.86
C GLU A 10 -19.43 -4.21 -13.04
N GLN A 11 -18.12 -4.29 -12.78
CA GLN A 11 -17.08 -4.38 -13.81
C GLN A 11 -16.02 -5.45 -13.47
N PRO A 12 -16.43 -6.72 -13.28
CA PRO A 12 -15.46 -7.79 -13.03
C PRO A 12 -14.55 -7.99 -14.24
N ALA A 13 -13.27 -8.29 -13.99
CA ALA A 13 -12.25 -8.56 -14.99
C ALA A 13 -12.18 -7.51 -16.11
N HIS A 14 -12.24 -6.23 -15.75
CA HIS A 14 -12.32 -5.12 -16.70
C HIS A 14 -10.96 -4.43 -16.94
N TYR A 15 -10.05 -4.47 -15.97
CA TYR A 15 -8.83 -3.67 -15.99
C TYR A 15 -7.57 -4.52 -16.20
N ASP A 16 -6.68 -4.06 -17.09
CA ASP A 16 -5.36 -4.65 -17.31
C ASP A 16 -4.33 -4.24 -16.23
N ILE A 17 -4.58 -3.09 -15.57
CA ILE A 17 -3.79 -2.57 -14.46
C ILE A 17 -4.71 -2.00 -13.39
N VAL A 18 -4.47 -2.35 -12.12
CA VAL A 18 -5.16 -1.78 -10.95
C VAL A 18 -4.14 -1.18 -9.98
N THR A 19 -4.35 0.05 -9.53
CA THR A 19 -3.49 0.71 -8.53
C THR A 19 -4.30 1.14 -7.32
N CYS A 20 -3.86 0.74 -6.13
CA CYS A 20 -4.44 1.13 -4.85
C CYS A 20 -3.31 1.66 -3.95
N LEU A 21 -3.09 2.97 -3.99
CA LEU A 21 -1.91 3.62 -3.40
C LEU A 21 -2.32 4.50 -2.22
N GLU A 22 -1.60 4.40 -1.09
CA GLU A 22 -1.75 5.24 0.11
C GLU A 22 -3.21 5.33 0.62
N MET A 23 -3.90 4.21 0.63
CA MET A 23 -5.35 4.16 0.90
C MET A 23 -5.75 3.04 1.86
N LEU A 24 -5.02 1.92 1.88
CA LEU A 24 -5.41 0.71 2.61
C LEU A 24 -5.43 0.92 4.14
N GLU A 25 -4.57 1.78 4.67
CA GLU A 25 -4.53 2.14 6.10
C GLU A 25 -5.75 2.98 6.55
N HIS A 26 -6.53 3.50 5.62
CA HIS A 26 -7.67 4.37 5.89
C HIS A 26 -9.02 3.65 5.79
N VAL A 27 -9.03 2.37 5.45
CA VAL A 27 -10.26 1.57 5.31
C VAL A 27 -10.47 0.63 6.49
N PRO A 28 -11.73 0.28 6.81
CA PRO A 28 -12.03 -0.66 7.89
C PRO A 28 -11.60 -2.10 7.57
N SER A 29 -11.53 -2.48 6.29
CA SER A 29 -11.17 -3.84 5.86
C SER A 29 -10.26 -3.82 4.63
N PRO A 30 -8.92 -3.74 4.82
CA PRO A 30 -7.96 -3.77 3.72
C PRO A 30 -8.09 -5.02 2.84
N ALA A 31 -8.37 -6.18 3.45
CA ALA A 31 -8.54 -7.44 2.74
C ALA A 31 -9.74 -7.42 1.77
N SER A 32 -10.83 -6.71 2.11
CA SER A 32 -11.98 -6.50 1.22
C SER A 32 -11.58 -5.73 -0.03
N ILE A 33 -10.84 -4.63 0.16
CA ILE A 33 -10.35 -3.78 -0.93
C ILE A 33 -9.43 -4.56 -1.87
N ILE A 34 -8.50 -5.34 -1.33
CA ILE A 34 -7.57 -6.16 -2.13
C ILE A 34 -8.33 -7.19 -2.97
N ARG A 35 -9.36 -7.82 -2.41
CA ARG A 35 -10.22 -8.76 -3.15
C ARG A 35 -10.99 -8.05 -4.27
N ALA A 36 -11.58 -6.89 -3.99
CA ALA A 36 -12.26 -6.10 -5.01
C ALA A 36 -11.31 -5.67 -6.14
N CYS A 37 -10.07 -5.26 -5.81
CA CYS A 37 -9.04 -4.99 -6.80
C CYS A 37 -8.70 -6.23 -7.64
N ALA A 38 -8.59 -7.40 -7.01
CA ALA A 38 -8.38 -8.66 -7.71
C ALA A 38 -9.55 -8.98 -8.66
N ASP A 39 -10.80 -8.78 -8.23
CA ASP A 39 -12.00 -9.03 -9.03
C ASP A 39 -12.09 -8.09 -10.24
N LEU A 40 -11.70 -6.82 -10.08
CA LEU A 40 -11.61 -5.83 -11.16
C LEU A 40 -10.56 -6.19 -12.21
N ALA A 41 -9.50 -6.90 -11.82
CA ALA A 41 -8.37 -7.22 -12.66
C ALA A 41 -8.69 -8.36 -13.64
N LYS A 42 -8.31 -8.19 -14.91
CA LYS A 42 -8.33 -9.25 -15.92
C LYS A 42 -7.36 -10.40 -15.56
N PRO A 43 -7.56 -11.62 -16.07
CA PRO A 43 -6.51 -12.63 -16.03
C PRO A 43 -5.21 -12.10 -16.65
N GLY A 44 -4.08 -12.32 -15.97
CA GLY A 44 -2.78 -11.77 -16.38
C GLY A 44 -2.51 -10.30 -16.04
N ALA A 45 -3.48 -9.57 -15.49
CA ALA A 45 -3.33 -8.15 -15.15
C ALA A 45 -2.33 -7.88 -14.02
N ASN A 46 -1.82 -6.64 -13.98
CA ASN A 46 -0.89 -6.16 -12.95
C ASN A 46 -1.62 -5.33 -11.90
N LEU A 47 -1.28 -5.55 -10.64
CA LEU A 47 -1.85 -4.82 -9.51
C LEU A 47 -0.73 -4.21 -8.68
N PHE A 48 -0.92 -2.97 -8.26
CA PHE A 48 0.03 -2.25 -7.42
C PHE A 48 -0.65 -1.75 -6.15
N PHE A 49 0.01 -1.96 -5.01
CA PHE A 49 -0.46 -1.51 -3.71
C PHE A 49 0.65 -0.71 -3.03
N SER A 50 0.32 0.38 -2.32
CA SER A 50 1.28 1.08 -1.47
C SER A 50 0.68 1.49 -0.14
N THR A 51 1.50 1.49 0.90
CA THR A 51 1.11 1.89 2.26
C THR A 51 2.34 2.07 3.15
N ILE A 52 2.12 2.61 4.35
CA ILE A 52 3.14 2.78 5.38
C ILE A 52 3.29 1.48 6.19
N ASN A 53 4.55 1.08 6.44
CA ASN A 53 4.88 -0.11 7.21
C ASN A 53 4.63 0.12 8.71
N ARG A 54 3.93 -0.81 9.36
CA ARG A 54 3.72 -0.76 10.82
C ARG A 54 4.93 -1.26 11.59
N ASN A 55 5.87 -0.37 11.86
CA ASN A 55 6.95 -0.60 12.82
C ASN A 55 7.43 0.69 13.51
N PRO A 56 8.20 0.58 14.61
CA PRO A 56 8.66 1.75 15.37
C PRO A 56 9.51 2.73 14.56
N LYS A 57 10.28 2.26 13.56
CA LYS A 57 11.08 3.12 12.68
C LYS A 57 10.17 3.96 11.77
N ALA A 58 9.15 3.36 11.16
CA ALA A 58 8.17 4.07 10.35
C ALA A 58 7.38 5.09 11.17
N TYR A 59 6.99 4.72 12.41
CA TYR A 59 6.37 5.64 13.35
C TYR A 59 7.27 6.83 13.68
N ALA A 60 8.55 6.58 13.98
CA ALA A 60 9.52 7.65 14.24
C ALA A 60 9.72 8.54 13.01
N PHE A 61 9.85 7.96 11.81
CA PHE A 61 10.06 8.75 10.59
C PHE A 61 8.83 9.58 10.20
N ALA A 62 7.63 9.00 10.31
CA ALA A 62 6.37 9.67 9.98
C ALA A 62 6.00 10.74 11.02
N ILE A 63 6.12 10.45 12.32
CA ILE A 63 5.67 11.36 13.38
C ILE A 63 6.79 12.29 13.85
N VAL A 64 7.98 11.78 14.19
CA VAL A 64 9.06 12.64 14.71
C VAL A 64 9.60 13.56 13.60
N GLY A 65 9.64 13.07 12.36
CA GLY A 65 9.98 13.88 11.18
C GLY A 65 8.94 14.97 10.91
N ALA A 66 7.67 14.60 10.68
CA ALA A 66 6.66 15.55 10.21
C ALA A 66 6.04 16.43 11.31
N GLU A 67 5.75 15.87 12.50
CA GLU A 67 5.08 16.60 13.58
C GLU A 67 6.08 17.35 14.48
N TYR A 68 7.24 16.75 14.79
CA TYR A 68 8.17 17.31 15.79
C TYR A 68 9.33 18.11 15.19
N LEU A 69 9.96 17.64 14.11
CA LEU A 69 11.10 18.32 13.47
C LEU A 69 10.65 19.35 12.43
N LEU A 70 9.67 19.02 11.58
CA LEU A 70 9.24 19.89 10.48
C LEU A 70 7.98 20.71 10.81
N LYS A 71 7.26 20.41 11.90
CA LYS A 71 6.00 21.07 12.32
C LYS A 71 4.94 21.19 11.20
N LEU A 72 4.89 20.22 10.30
CA LEU A 72 4.00 20.25 9.14
C LEU A 72 2.57 19.80 9.48
N LEU A 73 2.37 19.08 10.59
CA LEU A 73 1.07 18.54 11.00
C LEU A 73 0.84 18.67 12.53
N PRO A 74 -0.43 18.73 12.97
CA PRO A 74 -0.78 18.74 14.40
C PRO A 74 -0.29 17.48 15.13
N LYS A 75 -0.01 17.61 16.42
CA LYS A 75 0.43 16.47 17.24
C LYS A 75 -0.68 15.43 17.38
N GLY A 76 -0.34 14.15 17.17
CA GLY A 76 -1.27 13.04 17.39
C GLY A 76 -2.18 12.73 16.21
N THR A 77 -1.81 13.17 14.99
CA THR A 77 -2.64 12.95 13.79
C THR A 77 -2.53 11.52 13.26
N HIS A 78 -1.50 10.76 13.66
CA HIS A 78 -1.26 9.40 13.15
C HIS A 78 -1.57 8.30 14.18
N GLU A 79 -2.66 7.56 13.95
CA GLU A 79 -2.99 6.34 14.69
C GLU A 79 -2.13 5.16 14.21
N TYR A 80 -1.02 4.89 14.91
CA TYR A 80 -0.06 3.82 14.61
C TYR A 80 -0.67 2.43 14.35
N GLY A 81 -1.83 2.13 14.94
CA GLY A 81 -2.52 0.85 14.76
C GLY A 81 -2.97 0.58 13.32
N LYS A 82 -3.18 1.63 12.52
CA LYS A 82 -3.75 1.56 11.17
C LYS A 82 -2.74 1.21 10.07
N PHE A 83 -1.43 1.32 10.34
CA PHE A 83 -0.41 0.91 9.39
C PHE A 83 -0.43 -0.61 9.15
N ILE A 84 0.02 -1.03 7.98
CA ILE A 84 -0.06 -2.42 7.52
C ILE A 84 1.35 -2.98 7.39
N ARG A 85 1.63 -4.13 7.99
CA ARG A 85 2.92 -4.81 7.79
C ARG A 85 2.97 -5.46 6.41
N PRO A 86 4.14 -5.51 5.76
CA PRO A 86 4.30 -6.20 4.47
C PRO A 86 3.79 -7.65 4.46
N ALA A 87 3.97 -8.38 5.57
CA ALA A 87 3.48 -9.75 5.70
C ALA A 87 1.95 -9.84 5.72
N GLU A 88 1.26 -8.86 6.31
CA GLU A 88 -0.22 -8.80 6.31
C GLU A 88 -0.73 -8.56 4.90
N LEU A 89 -0.16 -7.56 4.21
CA LEU A 89 -0.52 -7.27 2.82
C LEU A 89 -0.25 -8.48 1.90
N ALA A 90 0.92 -9.11 2.03
CA ALA A 90 1.28 -10.29 1.27
C ALA A 90 0.31 -11.46 1.53
N SER A 91 -0.15 -11.64 2.77
CA SER A 91 -1.15 -12.65 3.10
C SER A 91 -2.48 -12.38 2.37
N TRP A 92 -2.99 -11.15 2.43
CA TRP A 92 -4.25 -10.79 1.78
C TRP A 92 -4.19 -10.89 0.25
N ILE A 93 -3.06 -10.50 -0.35
CA ILE A 93 -2.81 -10.65 -1.80
C ILE A 93 -2.94 -12.12 -2.21
N ARG A 94 -2.27 -13.03 -1.50
CA ARG A 94 -2.35 -14.47 -1.77
C ARG A 94 -3.75 -15.02 -1.54
N SER A 95 -4.41 -14.60 -0.46
CA SER A 95 -5.81 -14.99 -0.18
C SER A 95 -6.81 -14.46 -1.22
N ALA A 96 -6.47 -13.42 -1.97
CA ALA A 96 -7.24 -12.91 -3.11
C ALA A 96 -6.92 -13.63 -4.44
N GLY A 97 -6.10 -14.68 -4.42
CA GLY A 97 -5.72 -15.44 -5.60
C GLY A 97 -4.69 -14.75 -6.49
N LEU A 98 -4.02 -13.72 -5.99
CA LEU A 98 -2.96 -13.00 -6.71
C LEU A 98 -1.59 -13.58 -6.38
N ILE A 99 -0.66 -13.44 -7.33
CA ILE A 99 0.75 -13.78 -7.18
C ILE A 99 1.50 -12.51 -6.75
N LEU A 100 2.24 -12.58 -5.66
CA LEU A 100 3.12 -11.50 -5.23
C LEU A 100 4.44 -11.57 -6.02
N GLU A 101 4.71 -10.59 -6.87
CA GLU A 101 5.88 -10.57 -7.76
C GLU A 101 7.06 -9.82 -7.13
N ASN A 102 6.81 -8.62 -6.58
CA ASN A 102 7.87 -7.79 -6.02
C ASN A 102 7.38 -6.90 -4.88
N THR A 103 8.31 -6.48 -4.02
CA THR A 103 8.09 -5.48 -2.98
C THR A 103 9.33 -4.59 -2.89
N THR A 104 9.12 -3.28 -2.93
CA THR A 104 10.19 -2.27 -2.83
C THR A 104 9.74 -1.15 -1.92
N GLY A 105 10.66 -0.46 -1.24
CA GLY A 105 10.31 0.74 -0.49
C GLY A 105 10.74 2.01 -1.21
N MET A 106 10.22 3.13 -0.73
CA MET A 106 10.60 4.45 -1.19
C MET A 106 11.40 5.16 -0.09
N THR A 107 12.61 5.57 -0.45
CA THR A 107 13.57 6.20 0.45
C THR A 107 13.82 7.65 0.03
N TYR A 108 14.16 8.50 1.00
CA TYR A 108 14.49 9.91 0.76
C TYR A 108 15.92 10.19 1.21
N ASN A 109 16.74 10.72 0.31
CA ASN A 109 18.08 11.21 0.64
C ASN A 109 18.02 12.74 0.86
N PRO A 110 18.16 13.23 2.10
CA PRO A 110 18.03 14.65 2.41
C PRO A 110 19.21 15.50 1.91
N LEU A 111 20.41 14.90 1.74
CA LEU A 111 21.61 15.61 1.29
C LEU A 111 21.46 16.09 -0.15
N ILE A 112 20.92 15.23 -1.01
CA ILE A 112 20.68 15.53 -2.43
C ILE A 112 19.21 15.83 -2.75
N LYS A 113 18.34 15.78 -1.73
CA LYS A 113 16.88 16.02 -1.81
C LYS A 113 16.18 15.18 -2.90
N LYS A 114 16.53 13.89 -3.00
CA LYS A 114 15.94 12.97 -3.98
C LYS A 114 15.25 11.81 -3.31
N TYR A 115 14.10 11.42 -3.88
CA TYR A 115 13.45 10.14 -3.60
C TYR A 115 13.96 9.06 -4.55
N SER A 116 14.07 7.84 -4.04
CA SER A 116 14.45 6.66 -4.82
C SER A 116 13.72 5.42 -4.35
N LEU A 117 13.41 4.52 -5.28
CA LEU A 117 12.98 3.17 -4.95
C LEU A 117 14.17 2.36 -4.44
N SER A 118 13.94 1.54 -3.43
CA SER A 118 14.94 0.69 -2.79
C SER A 118 14.36 -0.68 -2.53
N SER A 119 14.83 -1.68 -3.27
CA SER A 119 14.50 -3.09 -3.01
C SER A 119 15.02 -3.57 -1.65
N ASN A 120 15.99 -2.87 -1.07
CA ASN A 120 16.66 -3.26 0.17
C ASN A 120 16.08 -2.57 1.42
N ASP A 121 15.15 -1.61 1.26
CA ASP A 121 14.58 -0.88 2.38
C ASP A 121 13.08 -0.67 2.24
N ILE A 122 12.30 -1.59 2.84
CA ILE A 122 10.84 -1.53 3.01
C ILE A 122 10.44 -1.10 4.43
N SER A 123 11.38 -0.54 5.20
CA SER A 123 11.21 -0.37 6.64
C SER A 123 10.34 0.81 7.04
N VAL A 124 10.01 1.72 6.12
CA VAL A 124 9.14 2.88 6.41
C VAL A 124 7.85 2.80 5.61
N ASN A 125 7.96 2.64 4.30
CA ASN A 125 6.84 2.46 3.39
C ASN A 125 7.23 1.39 2.36
N TYR A 126 6.24 0.90 1.62
CA TYR A 126 6.48 -0.09 0.60
C TYR A 126 5.41 -0.03 -0.49
N ILE A 127 5.85 -0.40 -1.68
CA ILE A 127 5.06 -0.59 -2.88
C ILE A 127 5.18 -2.06 -3.25
N VAL A 128 4.05 -2.70 -3.48
CA VAL A 128 3.93 -4.09 -3.90
C VAL A 128 3.46 -4.15 -5.33
N HIS A 129 4.11 -5.00 -6.13
CA HIS A 129 3.61 -5.46 -7.41
C HIS A 129 3.08 -6.89 -7.26
N ALA A 130 1.83 -7.09 -7.65
CA ALA A 130 1.17 -8.37 -7.72
C ALA A 130 0.62 -8.60 -9.14
N ARG A 131 0.40 -9.86 -9.48
CA ARG A 131 -0.14 -10.28 -10.76
C ARG A 131 -1.32 -11.19 -10.57
N LYS A 132 -2.38 -10.99 -11.35
CA LYS A 132 -3.47 -11.95 -11.43
C LYS A 132 -3.06 -13.11 -12.34
N PRO A 133 -3.19 -14.38 -11.92
CA PRO A 133 -2.97 -15.52 -12.79
C PRO A 133 -3.77 -15.41 -14.10
N SER A 134 -3.21 -15.94 -15.19
CA SER A 134 -3.87 -16.03 -16.49
C SER A 134 -4.90 -17.15 -16.54
#